data_AF-A0A8I0FAJ0-F1
#
_entry.id   AF-A0A8I0FAJ0-F1
#
_cell.length_a   1.000
_cell.length_b   1.000
_cell.length_c   1.000
_cell.angle_alpha   90.00
_cell.angle_beta   90.00
_cell.angle_gamma   90.00
#
_symmetry.space_group_name_H-M   'P 1'
#
loop_
_entity.id
_entity.type
_entity.pdbx_description
1 polymer ?
#
loop_
_entity_poly.entity_id
_entity_poly.type
_entity_poly.pdbx_seq_one_letter_code
_entity_poly.pdbx_strand_id
1 'polypeptide(L)'
;TKVIKKIIEDDIKNGGRLRLFVIYTAENQETVLDTLATILTEQEPLKNNNYIDFKKSELKLCRICIISKQTNEKGLSEEVIKLFTELTVGILSNAALASISEMRDNTHNILYKFNKNLDPAYLSHVFGLISSPDMREQAHEVAFDYAVDLISEEIKSELQISPSIKSSLSVETLSTWPDYINIENKPDIFAIKVGEKEPVKFGSQRMKRLLTVKNDQDLDNILNESPQFPRKKGKTILEYFKENVIELSINGEDSSNTHLELSAIECLRRDKLSIVKGHIPVLKQGSVLKLQQEYFICIQPICDSVRLENETGFIFLKVEKIDGEVFSHVVRDEEQNYRKLKLKKSSKFINIIHFAPSPNKP
;
A
#
# COMPACT_ATOMS: atom_id res chain seq x y z
N THR A 1 20.54 14.61 19.77
CA THR A 1 19.69 15.52 18.96
C THR A 1 20.13 15.61 17.50
N LYS A 2 21.40 15.94 17.17
CA LYS A 2 21.89 16.01 15.76
C LYS A 2 21.67 14.73 14.93
N VAL A 3 21.84 13.55 15.55
CA VAL A 3 21.59 12.25 14.89
C VAL A 3 20.11 12.08 14.51
N ILE A 4 19.18 12.47 15.40
CA ILE A 4 17.74 12.37 15.15
C ILE A 4 17.35 13.26 13.97
N LYS A 5 17.84 14.50 13.92
CA LYS A 5 17.60 15.41 12.79
C LYS A 5 18.04 14.80 11.46
N LYS A 6 19.27 14.25 11.40
CA LYS A 6 19.78 13.62 10.18
C LYS A 6 18.95 12.41 9.73
N ILE A 7 18.53 11.57 10.67
CA ILE A 7 17.68 10.40 10.36
C ILE A 7 16.34 10.86 9.79
N ILE A 8 15.70 11.85 10.42
CA ILE A 8 14.42 12.41 9.96
C ILE A 8 14.55 13.02 8.55
N GLU A 9 15.63 13.76 8.28
CA GLU A 9 15.91 14.30 6.96
C GLU A 9 16.07 13.20 5.90
N ASP A 10 16.72 12.09 6.25
CA ASP A 10 16.87 10.95 5.35
C ASP A 10 15.55 10.18 5.17
N ASP A 11 14.72 10.06 6.21
CA ASP A 11 13.38 9.46 6.10
C ASP A 11 12.48 10.30 5.18
N ILE A 12 12.53 11.64 5.27
CA ILE A 12 11.82 12.55 4.35
C ILE A 12 12.29 12.34 2.91
N LYS A 13 13.61 12.26 2.66
CA LYS A 13 14.16 12.05 1.30
C LYS A 13 13.72 10.75 0.67
N ASN A 14 13.39 9.74 1.48
CA ASN A 14 12.96 8.41 1.03
C ASN A 14 11.44 8.25 0.97
N GLY A 15 10.66 9.34 1.09
CA GLY A 15 9.20 9.29 1.00
C GLY A 15 8.49 8.89 2.29
N GLY A 16 9.19 8.96 3.42
CA GLY A 16 8.65 8.65 4.74
C GLY A 16 8.94 7.23 5.22
N ARG A 17 8.86 7.04 6.54
CA ARG A 17 9.15 5.75 7.20
C ARG A 17 8.42 5.63 8.54
N LEU A 18 7.93 4.44 8.85
CA LEU A 18 7.49 4.10 10.21
C LEU A 18 8.68 4.18 11.18
N ARG A 19 8.60 5.06 12.19
CA ARG A 19 9.72 5.30 13.10
C ARG A 19 9.22 5.64 14.51
N LEU A 20 9.70 4.89 15.49
CA LEU A 20 9.55 5.23 16.91
C LEU A 20 10.93 5.52 17.49
N PHE A 21 11.15 6.75 17.94
CA PHE A 21 12.31 7.11 18.75
C PHE A 21 11.91 7.06 20.23
N VAL A 22 12.67 6.30 21.01
CA VAL A 22 12.49 6.24 22.46
C VAL A 22 13.72 6.83 23.12
N ILE A 23 13.54 7.95 23.82
CA ILE A 23 14.61 8.62 24.55
C ILE A 23 14.45 8.30 26.03
N TYR A 24 15.33 7.44 26.55
CA TYR A 24 15.35 7.05 27.95
C TYR A 24 16.34 7.90 28.75
N THR A 25 15.83 8.81 29.59
CA THR A 25 16.66 9.86 30.21
C THR A 25 16.27 10.16 31.67
N ALA A 26 17.24 10.64 32.45
CA ALA A 26 17.00 11.16 33.82
C ALA A 26 16.66 12.66 33.82
N GLU A 27 16.83 13.34 32.68
CA GLU A 27 16.47 14.74 32.49
C GLU A 27 14.95 14.95 32.54
N ASN A 28 14.54 16.19 32.82
CA ASN A 28 13.12 16.56 32.79
C ASN A 28 12.56 16.39 31.36
N GLN A 29 11.44 15.66 31.24
CA GLN A 29 10.83 15.33 29.95
C GLN A 29 10.45 16.58 29.15
N GLU A 30 9.89 17.60 29.80
CA GLU A 30 9.44 18.83 29.16
C GLU A 30 10.62 19.59 28.53
N THR A 31 11.74 19.70 29.25
CA THR A 31 12.97 20.33 28.74
C THR A 31 13.52 19.62 27.51
N VAL A 32 13.47 18.28 27.50
CA VAL A 32 13.93 17.48 26.36
C VAL A 32 12.99 17.63 25.16
N LEU A 33 11.67 17.66 25.38
CA LEU A 33 10.68 17.93 24.34
C LEU A 33 10.90 19.30 23.70
N ASP A 34 11.08 20.35 24.50
CA ASP A 34 11.27 21.72 24.00
C ASP A 34 12.56 21.85 23.20
N THR A 35 13.64 21.23 23.68
CA THR A 35 14.91 21.19 22.96
C THR A 35 14.76 20.51 21.60
N LEU A 36 14.03 19.39 21.53
CA LEU A 36 13.80 18.66 20.29
C LEU A 36 12.87 19.41 19.33
N ALA A 37 11.79 20.00 19.83
CA ALA A 37 10.85 20.79 19.03
C ALA A 37 11.54 22.02 18.41
N THR A 38 12.45 22.66 19.15
CA THR A 38 13.27 23.78 18.65
C THR A 38 14.26 23.34 17.57
N ILE A 39 14.89 22.18 17.73
CA ILE A 39 15.85 21.66 16.74
C ILE A 39 15.13 21.19 15.47
N LEU A 40 13.91 20.67 15.62
CA LEU A 40 13.11 20.09 14.56
C LEU A 40 12.02 21.04 14.03
N THR A 41 12.13 22.35 14.27
CA THR A 41 11.09 23.32 13.89
C THR A 41 10.77 23.31 12.40
N GLU A 42 11.79 23.08 11.55
CA GLU A 42 11.65 22.93 10.09
C GLU A 42 10.76 21.73 9.69
N GLN A 43 10.57 20.76 10.58
CA GLN A 43 9.77 19.56 10.35
C GLN A 43 8.34 19.67 10.95
N GLU A 44 7.95 20.84 11.44
CA GLU A 44 6.62 21.12 12.00
C GLU A 44 6.21 20.14 13.13
N PRO A 45 6.95 20.14 14.26
CA PRO A 45 6.69 19.21 15.36
C PRO A 45 5.42 19.60 16.12
N LEU A 46 4.61 18.60 16.44
CA LEU A 46 3.42 18.69 17.27
C LEU A 46 3.76 18.13 18.66
N LYS A 47 4.09 19.01 19.59
CA LYS A 47 4.40 18.65 20.98
C LYS A 47 3.11 18.27 21.72
N ASN A 48 3.10 17.07 22.26
CA ASN A 48 2.13 16.61 23.26
C ASN A 48 2.83 16.45 24.61
N ASN A 49 2.10 16.05 25.66
CA ASN A 49 2.64 15.97 27.02
C ASN A 49 3.90 15.09 27.12
N ASN A 50 3.94 13.95 26.41
CA ASN A 50 5.01 12.95 26.55
C ASN A 50 5.67 12.54 25.21
N TYR A 51 5.23 13.12 24.09
CA TYR A 51 5.72 12.74 22.76
C TYR A 51 5.65 13.89 21.75
N ILE A 52 6.37 13.75 20.66
CA ILE A 52 6.35 14.65 19.49
C ILE A 52 5.91 13.84 18.28
N ASP A 53 4.84 14.31 17.64
CA ASP A 53 4.45 13.92 16.29
C ASP A 53 4.83 15.02 15.31
N PHE A 54 4.55 14.83 14.02
CA PHE A 54 4.88 15.80 12.98
C PHE A 54 3.67 16.06 12.09
N LYS A 55 3.50 17.31 11.69
CA LYS A 55 2.44 17.68 10.75
C LYS A 55 2.78 17.29 9.31
N LYS A 56 4.07 17.19 8.99
CA LYS A 56 4.59 16.84 7.67
C LYS A 56 4.13 15.44 7.24
N SER A 57 3.65 15.28 6.01
CA SER A 57 3.03 14.04 5.52
C SER A 57 4.00 12.85 5.54
N GLU A 58 5.28 13.07 5.19
CA GLU A 58 6.32 12.02 5.18
C GLU A 58 6.68 11.53 6.58
N LEU A 59 6.29 12.28 7.62
CA LEU A 59 6.56 11.97 9.03
C LEU A 59 5.30 11.56 9.80
N LYS A 60 4.18 11.29 9.10
CA LYS A 60 2.90 10.90 9.72
C LYS A 60 2.99 9.67 10.63
N LEU A 61 3.93 8.76 10.34
CA LEU A 61 4.18 7.55 11.14
C LEU A 61 5.53 7.61 11.89
N CYS A 62 6.02 8.83 12.17
CA CYS A 62 7.21 9.08 12.96
C CYS A 62 6.82 9.72 14.29
N ARG A 63 7.22 9.08 15.41
CA ARG A 63 6.97 9.58 16.76
C ARG A 63 8.24 9.57 17.59
N ILE A 64 8.44 10.63 18.37
CA ILE A 64 9.50 10.69 19.39
C ILE A 64 8.85 10.68 20.77
N CYS A 65 9.14 9.64 21.56
CA CYS A 65 8.67 9.50 22.94
C CYS A 65 9.84 9.64 23.92
N ILE A 66 9.58 10.23 25.09
CA ILE A 66 10.57 10.33 26.16
C ILE A 66 10.10 9.55 27.37
N ILE A 67 10.94 8.63 27.84
CA ILE A 67 10.66 7.80 29.02
C ILE A 67 11.67 8.17 30.12
N SER A 68 11.16 8.40 31.32
CA SER A 68 11.98 8.73 32.49
C SER A 68 12.77 7.51 32.99
N LYS A 69 14.02 7.72 33.41
CA LYS A 69 14.87 6.71 34.08
C LYS A 69 14.35 6.22 35.43
N GLN A 70 13.24 6.78 35.91
CA GLN A 70 12.50 6.23 37.05
C GLN A 70 11.80 4.90 36.69
N THR A 71 11.52 4.67 35.41
CA THR A 71 10.98 3.39 34.93
C THR A 71 12.06 2.32 34.93
N ASN A 72 11.80 1.18 35.56
CA ASN A 72 12.71 0.03 35.55
C ASN A 72 12.77 -0.64 34.17
N GLU A 73 13.72 -1.57 33.98
CA GLU A 73 13.93 -2.23 32.68
C GLU A 73 12.68 -2.95 32.14
N LYS A 74 11.96 -3.65 33.01
CA LYS A 74 10.73 -4.36 32.63
C LYS A 74 9.64 -3.38 32.17
N GLY A 75 9.37 -2.35 32.96
CA GLY A 75 8.40 -1.31 32.62
C GLY A 75 8.79 -0.52 31.38
N LEU A 76 10.10 -0.33 31.13
CA LEU A 76 10.58 0.28 29.89
C LEU A 76 10.22 -0.60 28.69
N SER A 77 10.45 -1.92 28.77
CA SER A 77 10.12 -2.84 27.69
C SER A 77 8.62 -2.87 27.38
N GLU A 78 7.77 -2.91 28.41
CA GLU A 78 6.32 -2.91 28.28
C GLU A 78 5.82 -1.59 27.67
N GLU A 79 6.35 -0.45 28.11
CA GLU A 79 5.97 0.86 27.58
C GLU A 79 6.42 1.03 26.12
N VAL A 80 7.62 0.55 25.75
CA VAL A 80 8.09 0.60 24.36
C VAL A 80 7.21 -0.26 23.44
N ILE A 81 6.84 -1.46 23.89
CA ILE A 81 5.91 -2.33 23.14
C ILE A 81 4.58 -1.61 22.94
N LYS A 82 4.01 -1.05 24.02
CA LYS A 82 2.76 -0.30 23.97
C LYS A 82 2.82 0.86 22.98
N LEU A 83 3.85 1.70 23.07
CA LEU A 83 4.04 2.85 22.17
C LEU A 83 4.19 2.42 20.70
N PHE A 84 4.89 1.32 20.45
CA PHE A 84 5.02 0.78 19.11
C PHE A 84 3.67 0.23 18.60
N THR A 85 2.93 -0.50 19.43
CA THR A 85 1.59 -0.99 19.10
C THR A 85 0.62 0.15 18.79
N GLU A 86 0.65 1.24 19.56
CA GLU A 86 -0.15 2.44 19.29
C GLU A 86 0.21 3.09 17.96
N LEU A 87 1.50 3.11 17.59
CA LEU A 87 1.97 3.66 16.32
C LEU A 87 1.62 2.78 15.11
N THR A 88 1.56 1.46 15.29
CA THR A 88 1.31 0.50 14.21
C THR A 88 -0.12 -0.01 14.14
N VAL A 89 -1.03 0.46 15.00
CA VAL A 89 -2.41 -0.04 15.05
C VAL A 89 -3.11 0.11 13.69
N GLY A 90 -3.55 -1.01 13.14
CA GLY A 90 -4.24 -1.03 11.85
C GLY A 90 -4.33 -2.44 11.28
N ILE A 91 -5.41 -2.75 10.56
CA ILE A 91 -5.65 -4.09 10.00
C ILE A 91 -4.53 -4.48 9.03
N LEU A 92 -4.25 -3.63 8.03
CA LEU A 92 -3.21 -3.90 7.05
C LEU A 92 -1.79 -3.78 7.63
N SER A 93 -1.57 -2.86 8.58
CA SER A 93 -0.28 -2.73 9.28
C SER A 93 0.06 -3.99 10.07
N ASN A 94 -0.91 -4.54 10.81
CA ASN A 94 -0.74 -5.78 11.56
C ASN A 94 -0.49 -6.98 10.62
N ALA A 95 -1.23 -7.07 9.51
CA ALA A 95 -0.99 -8.09 8.50
C ALA A 95 0.41 -7.95 7.87
N ALA A 96 0.88 -6.73 7.60
CA ALA A 96 2.22 -6.48 7.07
C ALA A 96 3.33 -6.89 8.07
N LEU A 97 3.15 -6.59 9.36
CA LEU A 97 4.08 -7.04 10.41
C LEU A 97 4.10 -8.58 10.54
N ALA A 98 2.93 -9.22 10.43
CA ALA A 98 2.84 -10.68 10.40
C ALA A 98 3.57 -11.26 9.17
N SER A 99 3.41 -10.64 7.99
CA SER A 99 4.13 -11.04 6.77
C SER A 99 5.64 -10.92 6.90
N ILE A 100 6.15 -9.83 7.48
CA ILE A 100 7.59 -9.63 7.70
C ILE A 100 8.13 -10.70 8.67
N SER A 101 7.37 -11.02 9.71
CA SER A 101 7.74 -12.07 10.68
C SER A 101 7.78 -13.45 10.01
N GLU A 102 6.77 -13.78 9.20
CA GLU A 102 6.71 -15.03 8.45
C GLU A 102 7.90 -15.18 7.48
N MET A 103 8.25 -14.11 6.75
CA MET A 103 9.41 -14.12 5.85
C MET A 103 10.71 -14.38 6.60
N ARG A 104 10.87 -13.75 7.77
CA ARG A 104 12.05 -13.94 8.62
C ARG A 104 12.13 -15.39 9.11
N ASP A 105 11.04 -15.93 9.61
CA ASP A 105 11.01 -17.27 10.21
C ASP A 105 11.22 -18.37 9.14
N ASN A 106 10.78 -18.13 7.89
CA ASN A 106 11.00 -19.05 6.76
C ASN A 106 12.26 -18.78 5.93
N THR A 107 13.11 -17.82 6.32
CA THR A 107 14.32 -17.46 5.55
C THR A 107 15.21 -18.68 5.24
N HIS A 108 15.40 -19.56 6.22
CA HIS A 108 16.21 -20.77 6.03
C HIS A 108 15.55 -21.81 5.11
N ASN A 109 14.21 -21.88 5.09
CA ASN A 109 13.47 -22.76 4.18
C ASN A 109 13.61 -22.28 2.73
N ILE A 110 13.51 -20.96 2.51
CA ILE A 110 13.72 -20.35 1.19
C ILE A 110 15.15 -20.63 0.69
N LEU A 111 16.16 -20.41 1.55
CA LEU A 111 17.57 -20.69 1.21
C LEU A 111 17.83 -22.19 0.95
N TYR A 112 17.17 -23.08 1.69
CA TYR A 112 17.27 -24.52 1.45
C TYR A 112 16.60 -24.93 0.14
N LYS A 113 15.46 -24.33 -0.21
CA LYS A 113 14.75 -24.60 -1.47
C LYS A 113 15.57 -24.12 -2.68
N PHE A 114 16.11 -22.91 -2.62
CA PHE A 114 17.00 -22.34 -3.64
C PHE A 114 18.49 -22.61 -3.34
N ASN A 115 18.82 -23.88 -3.08
CA ASN A 115 20.20 -24.27 -2.78
C ASN A 115 21.06 -24.45 -4.06
N LYS A 116 22.39 -24.53 -3.85
CA LYS A 116 23.40 -24.68 -4.91
C LYS A 116 23.22 -25.88 -5.86
N ASN A 117 22.44 -26.89 -5.49
CA ASN A 117 22.22 -28.05 -6.37
C ASN A 117 21.29 -27.70 -7.54
N LEU A 118 20.59 -26.56 -7.50
CA LEU A 118 19.82 -26.03 -8.62
C LEU A 118 20.68 -25.26 -9.63
N ASP A 119 21.93 -24.92 -9.30
CA ASP A 119 22.82 -24.16 -10.18
C ASP A 119 22.94 -24.80 -11.58
N PRO A 120 23.13 -26.13 -11.73
CA PRO A 120 23.19 -26.74 -13.06
C PRO A 120 21.88 -26.61 -13.85
N ALA A 121 20.71 -26.66 -13.19
CA ALA A 121 19.42 -26.51 -13.85
C ALA A 121 19.19 -25.05 -14.30
N TYR A 122 19.52 -24.09 -13.43
CA TYR A 122 19.47 -22.67 -13.78
C TYR A 122 20.44 -22.33 -14.92
N LEU A 123 21.68 -22.80 -14.85
CA LEU A 123 22.66 -22.59 -15.92
C LEU A 123 22.25 -23.28 -17.22
N SER A 124 21.61 -24.45 -17.16
CA SER A 124 21.05 -25.11 -18.36
C SER A 124 19.97 -24.26 -19.02
N HIS A 125 19.10 -23.62 -18.23
CA HIS A 125 18.13 -22.65 -18.74
C HIS A 125 18.82 -21.45 -19.40
N VAL A 126 19.84 -20.87 -18.75
CA VAL A 126 20.66 -19.78 -19.30
C VAL A 126 21.31 -20.20 -20.62
N PHE A 127 21.94 -21.38 -20.69
CA PHE A 127 22.53 -21.90 -21.93
C PHE A 127 21.49 -22.13 -23.02
N GLY A 128 20.28 -22.56 -22.66
CA GLY A 128 19.15 -22.66 -23.58
C GLY A 128 18.83 -21.30 -24.21
N LEU A 129 18.76 -20.24 -23.41
CA LEU A 129 18.56 -18.87 -23.90
C LEU A 129 19.73 -18.40 -24.78
N ILE A 130 20.99 -18.63 -24.37
CA ILE A 130 22.19 -18.27 -25.14
C ILE A 130 22.25 -19.02 -26.49
N SER A 131 21.76 -20.25 -26.53
CA SER A 131 21.77 -21.08 -27.73
C SER A 131 20.87 -20.53 -28.84
N SER A 132 19.77 -19.86 -28.45
CA SER A 132 18.85 -19.20 -29.38
C SER A 132 19.46 -17.89 -29.90
N PRO A 133 19.69 -17.72 -31.22
CA PRO A 133 20.21 -16.48 -31.79
C PRO A 133 19.40 -15.25 -31.39
N ASP A 134 18.07 -15.40 -31.34
CA ASP A 134 17.12 -14.31 -31.04
C ASP A 134 17.13 -13.89 -29.57
N MET A 135 17.63 -14.73 -28.66
CA MET A 135 17.63 -14.48 -27.21
C MET A 135 19.02 -14.24 -26.63
N ARG A 136 20.08 -14.54 -27.40
CA ARG A 136 21.46 -14.60 -26.89
C ARG A 136 21.89 -13.31 -26.19
N GLU A 137 21.57 -12.16 -26.77
CA GLU A 137 21.95 -10.86 -26.21
C GLU A 137 21.19 -10.50 -24.93
N GLN A 138 19.96 -11.01 -24.77
CA GLN A 138 19.08 -10.72 -23.63
C GLN A 138 19.02 -11.88 -22.63
N ALA A 139 19.81 -12.94 -22.85
CA ALA A 139 19.70 -14.19 -22.11
C ALA A 139 19.85 -13.97 -20.60
N HIS A 140 20.73 -13.07 -20.18
CA HIS A 140 20.95 -12.74 -18.77
C HIS A 140 19.77 -11.97 -18.15
N GLU A 141 19.18 -11.00 -18.87
CA GLU A 141 18.03 -10.24 -18.39
C GLU A 141 16.79 -11.14 -18.27
N VAL A 142 16.53 -11.96 -19.29
CA VAL A 142 15.41 -12.91 -19.29
C VAL A 142 15.57 -13.95 -18.17
N ALA A 143 16.79 -14.47 -17.99
CA ALA A 143 17.07 -15.41 -16.91
C ALA A 143 16.98 -14.76 -15.51
N PHE A 144 17.32 -13.47 -15.39
CA PHE A 144 17.16 -12.70 -14.16
C PHE A 144 15.67 -12.53 -13.82
N ASP A 145 14.86 -12.07 -14.77
CA ASP A 145 13.41 -11.91 -14.59
C ASP A 145 12.75 -13.24 -14.20
N TYR A 146 13.12 -14.33 -14.88
CA TYR A 146 12.68 -15.68 -14.54
C TYR A 146 13.01 -16.06 -13.08
N ALA A 147 14.25 -15.83 -12.64
CA ALA A 147 14.67 -16.16 -11.28
C ALA A 147 13.92 -15.31 -10.23
N VAL A 148 13.76 -14.01 -10.49
CA VAL A 148 13.04 -13.10 -9.59
C VAL A 148 11.57 -13.48 -9.48
N ASP A 149 10.92 -13.83 -10.59
CA ASP A 149 9.52 -14.26 -10.60
C ASP A 149 9.35 -15.58 -9.82
N LEU A 150 10.26 -16.54 -10.01
CA LEU A 150 10.23 -17.81 -9.28
C LEU A 150 10.38 -17.62 -7.77
N ILE A 151 11.35 -16.81 -7.33
CA ILE A 151 11.55 -16.50 -5.90
C ILE A 151 10.36 -15.72 -5.34
N SER A 152 9.80 -14.79 -6.11
CA SER A 152 8.65 -13.98 -5.69
C SER A 152 7.38 -14.80 -5.51
N GLU A 153 7.11 -15.74 -6.41
CA GLU A 153 5.97 -16.66 -6.28
C GLU A 153 6.14 -17.63 -5.10
N GLU A 154 7.37 -18.05 -4.80
CA GLU A 154 7.66 -18.83 -3.59
C GLU A 154 7.37 -18.02 -2.32
N ILE A 155 7.88 -16.79 -2.20
CA ILE A 155 7.58 -15.91 -1.06
C ILE A 155 6.07 -15.69 -0.92
N LYS A 156 5.38 -15.43 -2.03
CA LYS A 156 3.94 -15.24 -2.06
C LYS A 156 3.18 -16.49 -1.60
N SER A 157 3.60 -17.67 -2.01
CA SER A 157 3.01 -18.94 -1.57
C SER A 157 3.11 -19.10 -0.04
N GLU A 158 4.29 -18.85 0.53
CA GLU A 158 4.50 -18.90 1.99
C GLU A 158 3.59 -17.91 2.73
N LEU A 159 3.46 -16.68 2.23
CA LEU A 159 2.54 -15.69 2.81
C LEU A 159 1.07 -16.11 2.71
N GLN A 160 0.66 -16.76 1.61
CA GLN A 160 -0.73 -17.18 1.40
C GLN A 160 -1.17 -18.31 2.33
N ILE A 161 -0.24 -19.16 2.78
CA ILE A 161 -0.54 -20.29 3.68
C ILE A 161 -0.28 -19.97 5.16
N SER A 162 0.31 -18.81 5.47
CA SER A 162 0.63 -18.40 6.85
C SER A 162 -0.61 -18.31 7.75
N PRO A 163 -0.65 -19.09 8.86
CA PRO A 163 -1.70 -18.96 9.87
C PRO A 163 -1.70 -17.59 10.56
N SER A 164 -0.52 -17.00 10.78
CA SER A 164 -0.33 -15.70 11.44
C SER A 164 -0.94 -14.56 10.63
N ILE A 165 -0.69 -14.54 9.31
CA ILE A 165 -1.28 -13.55 8.41
C ILE A 165 -2.80 -13.75 8.32
N LYS A 166 -3.24 -15.01 8.16
CA LYS A 166 -4.66 -15.36 8.12
C LYS A 166 -5.40 -14.92 9.39
N SER A 167 -4.80 -15.11 10.57
CA SER A 167 -5.39 -14.68 11.84
C SER A 167 -5.50 -13.15 11.96
N SER A 168 -4.53 -12.42 11.39
CA SER A 168 -4.49 -10.95 11.43
C SER A 168 -5.57 -10.31 10.56
N LEU A 169 -6.10 -11.05 9.58
CA LEU A 169 -7.18 -10.62 8.66
C LEU A 169 -8.47 -11.45 8.86
N SER A 170 -8.58 -12.19 9.96
CA SER A 170 -9.73 -13.07 10.21
C SER A 170 -10.98 -12.28 10.59
N VAL A 171 -12.14 -12.93 10.47
CA VAL A 171 -13.43 -12.36 10.86
C VAL A 171 -13.42 -11.98 12.34
N GLU A 172 -12.77 -12.78 13.19
CA GLU A 172 -12.61 -12.49 14.61
C GLU A 172 -11.84 -11.18 14.82
N THR A 173 -10.69 -11.01 14.16
CA THR A 173 -9.88 -9.79 14.26
C THR A 173 -10.66 -8.57 13.72
N LEU A 174 -11.29 -8.70 12.55
CA LEU A 174 -12.11 -7.63 11.98
C LEU A 174 -13.28 -7.24 12.90
N SER A 175 -13.90 -8.21 13.60
CA SER A 175 -14.98 -7.93 14.54
C SER A 175 -14.52 -7.17 15.80
N THR A 176 -13.23 -7.25 16.16
CA THR A 176 -12.68 -6.49 17.30
C THR A 176 -12.18 -5.10 16.92
N TRP A 177 -11.85 -4.87 15.63
CA TRP A 177 -11.33 -3.60 15.15
C TRP A 177 -12.17 -2.37 15.55
N PRO A 178 -13.53 -2.40 15.50
CA PRO A 178 -14.33 -1.26 15.93
C PRO A 178 -14.14 -0.85 17.40
N ASP A 179 -13.73 -1.77 18.27
CA ASP A 179 -13.49 -1.48 19.69
C ASP A 179 -12.18 -0.71 19.89
N TYR A 180 -11.16 -1.04 19.09
CA TYR A 180 -9.85 -0.36 19.13
C TYR A 180 -9.89 1.03 18.50
N ILE A 181 -10.76 1.24 17.52
CA ILE A 181 -10.94 2.57 16.89
C ILE A 181 -11.88 3.46 17.70
N ASN A 182 -12.95 2.90 18.25
CA ASN A 182 -13.97 3.66 18.97
C ASN A 182 -13.88 3.46 20.48
N ILE A 183 -12.73 3.81 21.07
CA ILE A 183 -12.47 3.66 22.52
C ILE A 183 -13.51 4.42 23.35
N GLU A 184 -13.94 5.60 22.87
CA GLU A 184 -14.94 6.45 23.53
C GLU A 184 -16.40 5.99 23.29
N ASN A 185 -16.60 4.92 22.52
CA ASN A 185 -17.91 4.34 22.18
C ASN A 185 -18.92 5.38 21.62
N LYS A 186 -18.45 6.26 20.73
CA LYS A 186 -19.27 7.24 20.02
C LYS A 186 -20.30 6.53 19.12
N PRO A 187 -21.58 6.92 19.16
CA PRO A 187 -22.65 6.24 18.43
C PRO A 187 -22.64 6.51 16.91
N ASP A 188 -21.87 7.50 16.44
CA ASP A 188 -21.85 7.98 15.06
C ASP A 188 -20.42 8.09 14.49
N ILE A 189 -19.47 7.34 15.06
CA ILE A 189 -18.06 7.38 14.66
C ILE A 189 -17.82 6.86 13.24
N PHE A 190 -18.57 5.85 12.79
CA PHE A 190 -18.41 5.29 11.46
C PHE A 190 -19.44 5.90 10.54
N ALA A 191 -19.04 6.21 9.31
CA ALA A 191 -19.98 6.61 8.27
C ALA A 191 -19.71 5.83 7.00
N ILE A 192 -20.76 5.28 6.39
CA ILE A 192 -20.66 4.64 5.08
C ILE A 192 -21.43 5.47 4.06
N LYS A 193 -20.73 5.89 3.01
CA LYS A 193 -21.30 6.48 1.80
C LYS A 193 -21.52 5.40 0.76
N VAL A 194 -22.67 5.41 0.09
CA VAL A 194 -23.03 4.43 -0.94
C VAL A 194 -23.39 5.16 -2.22
N GLY A 195 -22.50 5.11 -3.21
CA GLY A 195 -22.56 5.95 -4.40
C GLY A 195 -22.69 7.44 -4.04
N GLU A 196 -23.54 8.17 -4.77
CA GLU A 196 -23.71 9.63 -4.61
C GLU A 196 -24.63 10.04 -3.42
N LYS A 197 -24.92 9.13 -2.49
CA LYS A 197 -25.85 9.38 -1.38
C LYS A 197 -25.12 9.83 -0.13
N GLU A 198 -25.82 10.60 0.70
CA GLU A 198 -25.31 11.06 1.99
C GLU A 198 -24.84 9.88 2.86
N PRO A 199 -23.70 10.02 3.57
CA PRO A 199 -23.18 8.97 4.43
C PRO A 199 -24.12 8.62 5.58
N VAL A 200 -24.28 7.32 5.83
CA VAL A 200 -25.03 6.81 6.99
C VAL A 200 -24.09 6.59 8.15
N LYS A 201 -24.34 7.32 9.25
CA LYS A 201 -23.52 7.26 10.47
C LYS A 201 -24.03 6.21 11.46
N PHE A 202 -23.13 5.47 12.09
CA PHE A 202 -23.47 4.43 13.07
C PHE A 202 -22.29 4.06 13.98
N GLY A 203 -22.58 3.30 15.04
CA GLY A 203 -21.61 2.93 16.07
C GLY A 203 -21.02 1.53 15.90
N SER A 204 -20.16 1.15 16.84
CA SER A 204 -19.36 -0.08 16.78
C SER A 204 -20.18 -1.36 16.63
N GLN A 205 -21.31 -1.50 17.31
CA GLN A 205 -22.11 -2.74 17.24
C GLN A 205 -22.66 -3.03 15.85
N ARG A 206 -23.10 -2.00 15.11
CA ARG A 206 -23.55 -2.17 13.73
C ARG A 206 -22.37 -2.45 12.80
N MET A 207 -21.22 -1.79 13.03
CA MET A 207 -19.99 -2.09 12.27
C MET A 207 -19.54 -3.54 12.43
N LYS A 208 -19.54 -4.08 13.65
CA LYS A 208 -19.19 -5.49 13.90
C LYS A 208 -20.07 -6.43 13.08
N ARG A 209 -21.39 -6.21 13.13
CA ARG A 209 -22.35 -7.04 12.38
C ARG A 209 -22.15 -6.94 10.87
N LEU A 210 -21.85 -5.75 10.34
CA LEU A 210 -21.50 -5.56 8.93
C LEU A 210 -20.24 -6.34 8.52
N LEU A 211 -19.20 -6.34 9.37
CA LEU A 211 -17.94 -7.06 9.11
C LEU A 211 -18.07 -8.59 9.24
N THR A 212 -19.05 -9.07 10.00
CA THR A 212 -19.25 -10.51 10.27
C THR A 212 -20.42 -11.14 9.50
N VAL A 213 -21.11 -10.37 8.65
CA VAL A 213 -22.30 -10.82 7.92
C VAL A 213 -21.97 -11.93 6.93
N LYS A 214 -22.85 -12.95 6.82
CA LYS A 214 -22.60 -14.15 6.00
C LYS A 214 -23.65 -14.42 4.93
N ASN A 215 -24.82 -13.78 5.02
CA ASN A 215 -25.92 -14.01 4.09
C ASN A 215 -26.69 -12.70 3.82
N ASP A 216 -27.43 -12.71 2.73
CA ASP A 216 -28.17 -11.55 2.23
C ASP A 216 -29.30 -11.11 3.18
N GLN A 217 -29.96 -12.05 3.86
CA GLN A 217 -31.07 -11.72 4.76
C GLN A 217 -30.59 -10.92 5.97
N ASP A 218 -29.49 -11.35 6.59
CA ASP A 218 -28.88 -10.63 7.71
C ASP A 218 -28.32 -9.29 7.27
N LEU A 219 -27.71 -9.21 6.08
CA LEU A 219 -27.25 -7.95 5.52
C LEU A 219 -28.41 -6.99 5.28
N ASP A 220 -29.49 -7.45 4.66
CA ASP A 220 -30.69 -6.63 4.43
C ASP A 220 -31.28 -6.14 5.76
N ASN A 221 -31.38 -7.00 6.77
CA ASN A 221 -31.82 -6.63 8.10
C ASN A 221 -30.94 -5.49 8.67
N ILE A 222 -29.62 -5.64 8.63
CA ILE A 222 -28.68 -4.62 9.13
C ILE A 222 -28.81 -3.30 8.35
N LEU A 223 -28.98 -3.35 7.02
CA LEU A 223 -29.09 -2.15 6.18
C LEU A 223 -30.42 -1.38 6.41
N ASN A 224 -31.50 -2.10 6.76
CA ASN A 224 -32.81 -1.53 7.06
C ASN A 224 -32.97 -1.00 8.51
N GLU A 225 -31.99 -1.25 9.40
CA GLU A 225 -31.95 -0.65 10.73
C GLU A 225 -31.78 0.87 10.68
N SER A 226 -32.35 1.59 11.65
CA SER A 226 -32.16 3.03 11.75
C SER A 226 -30.76 3.39 12.27
N PRO A 227 -30.04 4.35 11.66
CA PRO A 227 -30.40 5.07 10.43
C PRO A 227 -30.29 4.21 9.17
N GLN A 228 -31.33 4.24 8.33
CA GLN A 228 -31.43 3.36 7.16
C GLN A 228 -30.44 3.73 6.07
N PHE A 229 -29.93 2.70 5.39
CA PHE A 229 -29.14 2.89 4.17
C PHE A 229 -29.99 3.42 3.01
N PRO A 230 -29.38 4.17 2.08
CA PRO A 230 -30.13 4.78 0.99
C PRO A 230 -30.65 3.73 0.01
N ARG A 231 -31.78 4.06 -0.63
CA ARG A 231 -32.34 3.31 -1.76
C ARG A 231 -32.44 4.18 -3.00
N LYS A 232 -32.50 3.54 -4.18
CA LYS A 232 -32.87 4.17 -5.45
C LYS A 232 -34.26 3.71 -5.88
N LYS A 233 -35.03 4.56 -6.56
CA LYS A 233 -36.38 4.22 -7.05
C LYS A 233 -36.30 2.94 -7.90
N GLY A 234 -37.14 1.96 -7.56
CA GLY A 234 -37.20 0.67 -8.24
C GLY A 234 -36.15 -0.36 -7.78
N LYS A 235 -35.38 -0.07 -6.72
CA LYS A 235 -34.42 -1.01 -6.11
C LYS A 235 -34.60 -1.10 -4.60
N THR A 236 -34.31 -2.26 -4.03
CA THR A 236 -34.19 -2.45 -2.57
C THR A 236 -32.91 -1.78 -2.05
N ILE A 237 -32.79 -1.61 -0.73
CA ILE A 237 -31.55 -1.08 -0.12
C ILE A 237 -30.38 -2.04 -0.39
N LEU A 238 -30.61 -3.35 -0.24
CA LEU A 238 -29.61 -4.38 -0.52
C LEU A 238 -29.10 -4.33 -1.97
N GLU A 239 -30.00 -4.23 -2.94
CA GLU A 239 -29.64 -4.11 -4.36
C GLU A 239 -28.81 -2.85 -4.62
N TYR A 240 -29.23 -1.72 -4.06
CA TYR A 240 -28.49 -0.47 -4.20
C TYR A 240 -27.09 -0.57 -3.57
N PHE A 241 -26.99 -1.17 -2.38
CA PHE A 241 -25.72 -1.37 -1.68
C PHE A 241 -24.74 -2.25 -2.49
N LYS A 242 -25.23 -3.33 -3.11
CA LYS A 242 -24.39 -4.27 -3.90
C LYS A 242 -23.87 -3.69 -5.21
N GLU A 243 -24.62 -2.77 -5.82
CA GLU A 243 -24.29 -2.24 -7.15
C GLU A 243 -23.44 -0.96 -7.13
N ASN A 244 -23.24 -0.35 -5.96
CA ASN A 244 -22.59 0.95 -5.84
C ASN A 244 -21.30 0.85 -5.04
N VAL A 245 -20.43 1.84 -5.24
CA VAL A 245 -19.18 1.99 -4.48
C VAL A 245 -19.53 2.28 -3.03
N ILE A 246 -18.79 1.63 -2.12
CA ILE A 246 -18.95 1.76 -0.67
C ILE A 246 -17.69 2.44 -0.14
N GLU A 247 -17.86 3.61 0.48
CA GLU A 247 -16.77 4.36 1.09
C GLU A 247 -17.00 4.45 2.59
N LEU A 248 -16.09 3.87 3.37
CA LEU A 248 -16.07 3.98 4.83
C LEU A 248 -15.24 5.20 5.24
N SER A 249 -15.77 6.03 6.13
CA SER A 249 -15.05 7.08 6.85
C SER A 249 -15.19 6.91 8.37
N ILE A 250 -14.22 7.47 9.09
CA ILE A 250 -14.11 7.38 10.54
C ILE A 250 -14.05 8.80 11.10
N ASN A 251 -14.84 9.07 12.13
CA ASN A 251 -14.89 10.34 12.85
C ASN A 251 -15.14 11.57 11.94
N GLY A 252 -15.87 11.38 10.83
CA GLY A 252 -16.14 12.44 9.86
C GLY A 252 -14.95 12.86 9.00
N GLU A 253 -13.82 12.15 9.06
CA GLU A 253 -12.67 12.40 8.19
C GLU A 253 -12.95 11.89 6.77
N ASP A 254 -12.62 12.70 5.76
CA ASP A 254 -12.75 12.29 4.36
C ASP A 254 -11.73 11.18 4.03
N SER A 255 -12.24 10.00 3.71
CA SER A 255 -11.44 8.83 3.36
C SER A 255 -11.14 8.73 1.86
N SER A 256 -11.60 9.68 1.04
CA SER A 256 -11.42 9.65 -0.42
C SER A 256 -9.95 9.48 -0.82
N ASN A 257 -9.04 10.24 -0.22
CA ASN A 257 -7.61 10.12 -0.51
C ASN A 257 -7.03 8.78 -0.06
N THR A 258 -7.47 8.23 1.08
CA THR A 258 -6.99 6.91 1.54
C THR A 258 -7.50 5.76 0.67
N HIS A 259 -8.72 5.87 0.13
CA HIS A 259 -9.23 4.92 -0.86
C HIS A 259 -8.43 4.98 -2.16
N LEU A 260 -8.08 6.20 -2.61
CA LEU A 260 -7.24 6.39 -3.79
C LEU A 260 -5.80 5.88 -3.57
N GLU A 261 -5.25 6.03 -2.37
CA GLU A 261 -3.95 5.47 -2.01
C GLU A 261 -3.95 3.95 -2.10
N LEU A 262 -4.94 3.29 -1.48
CA LEU A 262 -5.07 1.83 -1.56
C LEU A 262 -5.27 1.37 -3.01
N SER A 263 -6.10 2.06 -3.78
CA SER A 263 -6.31 1.78 -5.21
C SER A 263 -5.01 1.93 -6.01
N ALA A 264 -4.18 2.92 -5.69
CA ALA A 264 -2.88 3.13 -6.35
C ALA A 264 -1.90 2.00 -6.03
N ILE A 265 -1.85 1.52 -4.78
CA ILE A 265 -1.02 0.37 -4.37
C ILE A 265 -1.45 -0.89 -5.14
N GLU A 266 -2.74 -1.11 -5.33
CA GLU A 266 -3.26 -2.25 -6.10
C GLU A 266 -2.92 -2.15 -7.60
N CYS A 267 -3.06 -0.95 -8.18
CA CYS A 267 -2.86 -0.73 -9.62
C CYS A 267 -1.39 -0.69 -10.03
N LEU A 268 -0.50 -0.20 -9.15
CA LEU A 268 0.88 0.13 -9.49
C LEU A 268 1.86 -0.75 -8.71
N ARG A 269 2.62 -1.58 -9.44
CA ARG A 269 3.76 -2.30 -8.87
C ARG A 269 4.95 -1.37 -8.59
N ARG A 270 5.12 -0.34 -9.42
CA ARG A 270 6.21 0.65 -9.37
C ARG A 270 5.70 1.97 -9.94
N ASP A 271 6.14 3.07 -9.37
CA ASP A 271 5.89 4.42 -9.84
C ASP A 271 7.13 5.30 -9.66
N LYS A 272 7.10 6.55 -10.12
CA LYS A 272 8.24 7.47 -9.99
C LYS A 272 8.65 7.73 -8.54
N LEU A 273 7.77 7.51 -7.56
CA LEU A 273 8.04 7.70 -6.13
C LEU A 273 8.73 6.47 -5.53
N SER A 274 8.40 5.27 -6.02
CA SER A 274 8.88 3.97 -5.53
C SER A 274 10.14 3.49 -6.29
N ILE A 275 10.44 4.09 -7.44
CA ILE A 275 11.62 3.76 -8.22
C ILE A 275 12.89 4.23 -7.48
N VAL A 276 13.74 3.28 -7.14
CA VAL A 276 15.08 3.53 -6.58
C VAL A 276 15.89 4.38 -7.56
N LYS A 277 16.66 5.34 -7.05
CA LYS A 277 17.58 6.17 -7.85
C LYS A 277 18.40 5.28 -8.79
N GLY A 278 18.21 5.45 -10.10
CA GLY A 278 18.98 4.78 -11.15
C GLY A 278 18.24 3.67 -11.90
N HIS A 279 17.05 3.22 -11.47
CA HIS A 279 16.28 2.25 -12.25
C HIS A 279 15.55 2.96 -13.41
N ILE A 280 15.85 2.54 -14.64
CA ILE A 280 15.19 3.02 -15.86
C ILE A 280 13.94 2.16 -16.09
N PRO A 281 12.73 2.76 -16.18
CA PRO A 281 11.52 2.00 -16.46
C PRO A 281 11.60 1.27 -17.81
N VAL A 282 11.23 -0.01 -17.80
CA VAL A 282 11.14 -0.83 -19.01
C VAL A 282 9.69 -0.88 -19.49
N LEU A 283 9.48 -0.64 -20.79
CA LEU A 283 8.16 -0.74 -21.40
C LEU A 283 7.73 -2.21 -21.51
N LYS A 284 6.68 -2.58 -20.77
CA LYS A 284 6.07 -3.91 -20.79
C LYS A 284 4.55 -3.84 -20.68
N GLN A 285 3.88 -4.98 -20.86
CA GLN A 285 2.43 -5.10 -20.64
C GLN A 285 2.02 -4.48 -19.29
N GLY A 286 0.97 -3.66 -19.31
CA GLY A 286 0.46 -2.95 -18.14
C GLY A 286 1.18 -1.64 -17.80
N SER A 287 2.25 -1.28 -18.52
CA SER A 287 2.93 0.01 -18.31
C SER A 287 1.99 1.16 -18.62
N VAL A 288 1.90 2.13 -17.71
CA VAL A 288 1.12 3.35 -17.90
C VAL A 288 2.05 4.46 -18.41
N LEU A 289 1.77 4.95 -19.61
CA LEU A 289 2.49 6.06 -20.24
C LEU A 289 1.65 7.33 -20.13
N LYS A 290 2.29 8.43 -19.75
CA LYS A 290 1.74 9.79 -19.89
C LYS A 290 2.44 10.47 -21.06
N LEU A 291 1.68 10.80 -22.10
CA LEU A 291 2.15 11.59 -23.24
C LEU A 291 1.36 12.90 -23.26
N GLN A 292 2.05 14.02 -23.02
CA GLN A 292 1.41 15.33 -22.83
C GLN A 292 0.35 15.28 -21.71
N GLN A 293 -0.93 15.46 -22.05
CA GLN A 293 -2.06 15.39 -21.10
C GLN A 293 -2.84 14.07 -21.19
N GLU A 294 -2.41 13.14 -22.03
CA GLU A 294 -3.11 11.88 -22.28
C GLU A 294 -2.38 10.70 -21.63
N TYR A 295 -3.16 9.69 -21.27
CA TYR A 295 -2.66 8.49 -20.62
C TYR A 295 -2.94 7.27 -21.50
N PHE A 296 -2.02 6.32 -21.47
CA PHE A 296 -2.04 5.13 -22.30
C PHE A 296 -1.59 3.93 -21.47
N ILE A 297 -2.22 2.76 -21.65
CA ILE A 297 -1.81 1.51 -21.02
C ILE A 297 -1.29 0.58 -22.10
N CYS A 298 -0.07 0.09 -21.96
CA CYS A 298 0.51 -0.89 -22.88
C CYS A 298 -0.23 -2.22 -22.75
N ILE A 299 -0.80 -2.72 -23.85
CA ILE A 299 -1.49 -4.01 -23.89
C ILE A 299 -0.71 -5.07 -24.66
N GLN A 300 0.47 -4.72 -25.18
CA GLN A 300 1.34 -5.64 -25.89
C GLN A 300 1.86 -6.72 -24.92
N PRO A 301 1.75 -8.00 -25.27
CA PRO A 301 2.31 -9.09 -24.47
C PRO A 301 3.83 -8.93 -24.27
N ILE A 302 4.33 -9.45 -23.14
CA ILE A 302 5.77 -9.38 -22.81
C ILE A 302 6.62 -10.09 -23.87
N CYS A 303 6.15 -11.22 -24.40
CA CYS A 303 6.86 -11.99 -25.44
C CYS A 303 7.11 -11.21 -26.74
N ASP A 304 6.28 -10.20 -27.02
CA ASP A 304 6.32 -9.32 -28.19
C ASP A 304 6.97 -7.96 -27.86
N SER A 305 7.32 -7.74 -26.60
CA SER A 305 7.96 -6.52 -26.10
C SER A 305 9.48 -6.71 -25.86
N VAL A 306 9.93 -7.97 -25.85
CA VAL A 306 11.35 -8.36 -25.83
C VAL A 306 11.88 -8.43 -27.26
N ARG A 307 13.21 -8.32 -27.46
CA ARG A 307 13.90 -8.48 -28.76
C ARG A 307 13.68 -7.39 -29.82
N LEU A 308 13.63 -6.12 -29.40
CA LEU A 308 13.46 -4.99 -30.32
C LEU A 308 14.78 -4.23 -30.50
N GLU A 309 15.35 -4.30 -31.70
CA GLU A 309 16.61 -3.61 -32.08
C GLU A 309 16.37 -2.34 -32.90
N ASN A 310 15.17 -2.19 -33.44
CA ASN A 310 14.76 -1.05 -34.26
C ASN A 310 13.59 -0.32 -33.61
N GLU A 311 13.32 0.88 -34.10
CA GLU A 311 12.10 1.58 -33.76
C GLU A 311 10.88 0.68 -34.00
N THR A 312 10.10 0.46 -32.93
CA THR A 312 9.00 -0.50 -32.95
C THR A 312 7.74 0.16 -32.42
N GLY A 313 6.63 -0.06 -33.12
CA GLY A 313 5.30 0.33 -32.67
C GLY A 313 4.80 -0.59 -31.58
N PHE A 314 4.49 -0.03 -30.41
CA PHE A 314 3.84 -0.72 -29.31
C PHE A 314 2.35 -0.43 -29.28
N ILE A 315 1.55 -1.44 -28.95
CA ILE A 315 0.09 -1.32 -28.86
C ILE A 315 -0.32 -0.79 -27.48
N PHE A 316 -0.99 0.35 -27.48
CA PHE A 316 -1.53 0.98 -26.30
C PHE A 316 -3.04 1.15 -26.38
N LEU A 317 -3.68 1.12 -25.22
CA LEU A 317 -5.05 1.55 -25.05
C LEU A 317 -5.08 2.92 -24.39
N LYS A 318 -5.69 3.90 -25.06
CA LYS A 318 -5.91 5.23 -24.47
C LYS A 318 -6.87 5.14 -23.30
N VAL A 319 -6.52 5.78 -22.20
CA VAL A 319 -7.37 5.87 -21.00
C VAL A 319 -7.80 7.30 -20.76
N GLU A 320 -9.05 7.46 -20.33
CA GLU A 320 -9.64 8.76 -20.08
C GLU A 320 -9.36 9.17 -18.63
N LYS A 321 -8.87 10.39 -18.45
CA LYS A 321 -8.85 11.03 -17.14
C LYS A 321 -10.29 11.38 -16.77
N ILE A 322 -10.73 10.95 -15.59
CA ILE A 322 -12.07 11.23 -15.11
C ILE A 322 -12.04 11.85 -13.71
N ASP A 323 -12.98 12.74 -13.44
CA ASP A 323 -13.15 13.32 -12.10
C ASP A 323 -14.25 12.61 -11.29
N GLY A 324 -15.01 11.70 -11.92
CA GLY A 324 -16.11 10.96 -11.30
C GLY A 324 -15.70 9.81 -10.37
N GLU A 325 -16.69 9.15 -9.77
CA GLU A 325 -16.50 8.05 -8.80
C GLU A 325 -16.20 6.69 -9.47
N VAL A 326 -16.64 6.48 -10.73
CA VAL A 326 -16.47 5.19 -11.42
C VAL A 326 -15.21 5.18 -12.29
N PHE A 327 -14.10 4.76 -11.68
CA PHE A 327 -12.80 4.58 -12.33
C PHE A 327 -12.33 3.12 -12.35
N SER A 328 -11.26 2.87 -13.09
CA SER A 328 -10.67 1.53 -13.25
C SER A 328 -9.24 1.44 -12.73
N HIS A 329 -8.51 2.55 -12.74
CA HIS A 329 -7.12 2.62 -12.32
C HIS A 329 -6.88 3.95 -11.60
N VAL A 330 -5.96 3.96 -10.66
CA VAL A 330 -5.45 5.18 -10.00
C VAL A 330 -3.95 5.22 -10.17
N VAL A 331 -3.42 6.37 -10.56
CA VAL A 331 -1.98 6.60 -10.65
C VAL A 331 -1.56 7.82 -9.83
N ARG A 332 -0.33 7.82 -9.32
CA ARG A 332 0.27 8.95 -8.62
C ARG A 332 1.08 9.80 -9.59
N ASP A 333 0.94 11.12 -9.52
CA ASP A 333 1.82 12.05 -10.25
C ASP A 333 3.04 12.47 -9.40
N GLU A 334 3.90 13.30 -9.99
CA GLU A 334 5.17 13.73 -9.39
C GLU A 334 4.98 14.57 -8.11
N GLU A 335 3.80 15.16 -7.94
CA GLU A 335 3.41 15.94 -6.78
C GLU A 335 2.63 15.10 -5.75
N GLN A 336 2.63 13.76 -5.91
CA GLN A 336 1.85 12.81 -5.11
C GLN A 336 0.33 12.98 -5.20
N ASN A 337 -0.19 13.65 -6.24
CA ASN A 337 -1.63 13.72 -6.43
C ASN A 337 -2.14 12.45 -7.12
N TYR A 338 -3.35 12.03 -6.74
CA TYR A 338 -4.03 10.90 -7.35
C TYR A 338 -4.74 11.29 -8.65
N ARG A 339 -4.54 10.49 -9.70
CA ARG A 339 -5.22 10.62 -10.98
C ARG A 339 -6.06 9.39 -11.24
N LYS A 340 -7.38 9.57 -11.32
CA LYS A 340 -8.35 8.54 -11.66
C LYS A 340 -8.41 8.34 -13.18
N LEU A 341 -8.26 7.10 -13.62
CA LEU A 341 -8.24 6.72 -15.03
C LEU A 341 -9.34 5.69 -15.32
N LYS A 342 -10.00 5.85 -16.47
CA LYS A 342 -11.01 4.93 -16.97
C LYS A 342 -10.58 4.28 -18.27
N LEU A 343 -10.45 2.95 -18.23
CA LEU A 343 -10.11 2.14 -19.39
C LEU A 343 -11.30 2.06 -20.36
N LYS A 344 -11.05 2.39 -21.63
CA LYS A 344 -12.05 2.29 -22.69
C LYS A 344 -11.82 1.01 -23.48
N LYS A 345 -12.66 -0.01 -23.29
CA LYS A 345 -12.51 -1.35 -23.92
C LYS A 345 -12.75 -1.39 -25.44
N SER A 346 -12.98 -0.26 -26.11
CA SER A 346 -13.32 -0.22 -27.54
C SER A 346 -12.06 -0.10 -28.39
N SER A 347 -12.01 -0.86 -29.49
CA SER A 347 -10.87 -0.89 -30.43
C SER A 347 -10.50 0.49 -31.00
N LYS A 348 -11.43 1.44 -31.06
CA LYS A 348 -11.18 2.82 -31.51
C LYS A 348 -10.20 3.62 -30.62
N PHE A 349 -9.92 3.13 -29.42
CA PHE A 349 -8.98 3.75 -28.48
C PHE A 349 -7.59 3.09 -28.52
N ILE A 350 -7.40 2.11 -29.40
CA ILE A 350 -6.08 1.52 -29.64
C ILE A 350 -5.22 2.54 -30.38
N ASN A 351 -4.01 2.76 -29.87
CA ASN A 351 -2.99 3.60 -30.47
C ASN A 351 -1.70 2.81 -30.61
N ILE A 352 -0.98 3.06 -31.70
CA ILE A 352 0.37 2.53 -31.90
C ILE A 352 1.33 3.68 -31.63
N ILE A 353 2.19 3.53 -30.62
CA ILE A 353 3.21 4.51 -30.27
C ILE A 353 4.56 3.86 -30.52
N HIS A 354 5.42 4.55 -31.27
CA HIS A 354 6.74 4.02 -31.64
C HIS A 354 7.78 4.38 -30.59
N PHE A 355 8.62 3.41 -30.25
CA PHE A 355 9.74 3.57 -29.33
C PHE A 355 11.01 3.04 -29.99
N ALA A 356 12.10 3.80 -29.86
CA ALA A 356 13.43 3.32 -30.17
C ALA A 356 14.01 2.58 -28.94
N PRO A 357 14.79 1.51 -29.14
CA PRO A 357 15.49 0.84 -28.04
C PRO A 357 16.50 1.78 -27.38
N SER A 358 16.73 1.57 -26.07
CA SER A 358 17.71 2.36 -25.32
C SER A 358 19.11 2.16 -25.92
N PRO A 359 19.87 3.23 -26.21
CA PRO A 359 21.23 3.13 -26.74
C PRO A 359 22.22 2.50 -25.74
N ASN A 360 21.90 2.58 -24.44
CA ASN A 360 22.58 1.83 -23.40
C ASN A 360 21.68 0.64 -23.03
N LYS A 361 21.98 -0.53 -23.61
CA LYS A 361 21.61 -1.81 -22.99
C LYS A 361 22.43 -1.88 -21.68
N PRO A 362 21.79 -2.08 -20.51
CA PRO A 362 22.52 -2.20 -19.24
C PRO A 362 23.51 -3.37 -19.24
#